data_AF-A0A7C3NFX0-F1
#
_entry.id   AF-A0A7C3NFX0-F1
#
_cell.length_a   1.000
_cell.length_b   1.000
_cell.length_c   1.000
_cell.angle_alpha   90.00
_cell.angle_beta   90.00
_cell.angle_gamma   90.00
#
_symmetry.space_group_name_H-M   'P 1'
#
loop_
_entity.id
_entity.type
_entity.pdbx_description
1 polymer ?
#
loop_
_entity_poly.entity_id
_entity_poly.type
_entity_poly.pdbx_seq_one_letter_code
_entity_poly.pdbx_strand_id
1 'polypeptide(L)'
;MKFSIRPRLSGSLVLFAILFLLTVIFLSLFRDFLTETILIPLMRFFWLIGLVLKSLDQICIWSLAVLVIALFNLIQFLRRTPEAPKGAASLPGAVARARVQFWRKHLRMNARQPAPSRFLSAELRRLVLEVLAFRYHLNPNEVARLVREGQIELPQHVAAAIDISESPLEDSPLMFTVGRRFWRAIWSRIKPVDTQPLARFEGIITYLERILEGSHDTHHF
;
A
#
# COMPACT_ATOMS: atom_id res chain seq x y z
N MET A 1 17.96 63.96 27.19
CA MET A 1 18.06 62.50 27.04
C MET A 1 17.66 62.10 25.63
N LYS A 2 18.60 61.65 24.78
CA LYS A 2 18.30 61.12 23.44
C LYS A 2 18.40 59.60 23.49
N PHE A 3 17.26 58.91 23.52
CA PHE A 3 17.22 57.46 23.35
C PHE A 3 17.39 57.12 21.87
N SER A 4 18.58 56.65 21.49
CA SER A 4 18.84 56.10 20.16
C SER A 4 18.42 54.64 20.15
N ILE A 5 17.21 54.36 19.67
CA ILE A 5 16.73 52.99 19.43
C ILE A 5 17.34 52.56 18.10
N ARG A 6 18.48 51.84 18.12
CA ARG A 6 18.96 51.13 16.93
C ARG A 6 18.11 49.87 16.76
N PRO A 7 17.27 49.77 15.72
CA PRO A 7 16.55 48.52 15.46
C PRO A 7 17.59 47.45 15.13
N ARG A 8 17.68 46.43 15.99
CA ARG A 8 18.49 45.24 15.75
C ARG A 8 17.77 44.41 14.68
N LEU A 9 17.88 44.84 13.42
CA LEU A 9 17.37 44.13 12.25
C LEU A 9 17.90 42.70 12.32
N SER A 10 17.02 41.75 12.65
CA SER A 10 17.35 40.34 12.65
C SER A 10 17.80 39.96 11.24
N GLY A 11 19.00 39.40 11.08
CA GLY A 11 19.58 39.08 9.77
C GLY A 11 18.67 38.24 8.87
N SER A 12 17.74 37.47 9.45
CA SER A 12 16.69 36.75 8.73
C SER A 12 15.73 37.66 7.93
N LEU A 13 15.34 38.82 8.47
CA LEU A 13 14.47 39.77 7.76
C LEU A 13 15.19 40.41 6.57
N VAL A 14 16.47 40.73 6.73
CA VAL A 14 17.29 41.28 5.66
C VAL A 14 17.49 40.23 4.55
N LEU A 15 17.78 38.98 4.92
CA LEU A 15 17.88 37.88 3.97
C LEU A 15 16.57 37.64 3.21
N PHE A 16 15.43 37.67 3.91
CA PHE A 16 14.12 37.52 3.29
C PHE A 16 13.82 38.66 2.32
N ALA A 17 14.10 39.91 2.71
CA ALA A 17 13.92 41.07 1.84
C ALA A 17 14.78 40.98 0.57
N ILE A 18 16.04 40.54 0.69
CA ILE A 18 16.94 40.33 -0.45
C ILE A 18 16.43 39.20 -1.34
N LEU A 19 16.03 38.06 -0.78
CA LEU A 19 15.51 36.92 -1.54
C LEU A 19 14.21 37.29 -2.26
N PHE A 20 13.34 38.03 -1.60
CA PHE A 20 12.11 38.52 -2.19
C PHE A 20 12.40 39.47 -3.35
N LEU A 21 13.28 40.46 -3.14
CA LEU A 21 13.69 41.40 -4.20
C LEU A 21 14.29 40.67 -5.41
N LEU A 22 15.17 39.69 -5.16
CA LEU A 22 15.78 38.88 -6.21
C LEU A 22 14.73 38.09 -6.98
N THR A 23 13.73 37.54 -6.28
CA THR A 23 12.60 36.82 -6.89
C THR A 23 11.75 37.74 -7.76
N VAL A 24 11.47 38.97 -7.31
CA VAL A 24 10.72 39.97 -8.11
C VAL A 24 11.49 40.37 -9.36
N ILE A 25 12.80 40.64 -9.23
CA ILE A 25 13.66 40.97 -10.38
C ILE A 25 13.69 39.79 -11.37
N PHE A 26 13.84 38.57 -10.87
CA PHE A 26 13.82 37.36 -11.69
C PHE A 26 12.48 37.20 -12.42
N LEU A 27 11.35 37.30 -11.72
CA LEU A 27 10.02 37.24 -12.35
C LEU A 27 9.83 38.35 -13.39
N SER A 28 10.37 39.55 -13.15
CA SER A 28 10.27 40.66 -14.07
C SER A 28 11.10 40.44 -15.35
N LEU A 29 12.32 39.91 -15.23
CA LEU A 29 13.20 39.63 -16.37
C LEU A 29 12.67 38.48 -17.22
N PHE A 30 12.11 37.45 -16.57
CA PHE A 30 11.54 36.29 -17.25
C PHE A 30 10.05 36.43 -17.52
N ARG A 31 9.45 37.61 -17.28
CA ARG A 31 8.00 37.83 -17.42
C ARG A 31 7.51 37.47 -18.81
N ASP A 32 8.21 37.95 -19.84
CA ASP A 32 7.80 37.75 -21.23
C ASP A 32 7.96 36.28 -21.61
N PHE A 33 9.06 35.64 -21.20
CA PHE A 33 9.26 34.20 -21.38
C PHE A 33 8.17 33.36 -20.70
N LEU A 34 7.85 33.63 -19.43
CA LEU A 34 6.80 32.94 -18.68
C LEU A 34 5.44 33.16 -19.32
N THR A 35 5.16 34.38 -19.80
CA THR A 35 3.88 34.72 -20.42
C THR A 35 3.72 33.99 -21.75
N GLU A 36 4.71 34.11 -22.64
CA GLU A 36 4.63 33.57 -24.00
C GLU A 36 4.79 32.06 -24.03
N THR A 37 5.68 31.50 -23.21
CA THR A 37 6.03 30.07 -23.26
C THR A 37 5.15 29.22 -22.36
N ILE A 38 4.62 29.78 -21.26
CA ILE A 38 3.85 29.00 -20.28
C ILE A 38 2.41 29.49 -20.23
N LEU A 39 2.18 30.78 -19.94
CA LEU A 39 0.84 31.29 -19.65
C LEU A 39 -0.10 31.22 -20.86
N ILE A 40 0.34 31.73 -22.02
CA ILE A 40 -0.43 31.71 -23.26
C ILE A 40 -0.80 30.28 -23.69
N PRO A 41 0.13 29.31 -23.80
CA PRO A 41 -0.22 27.95 -24.20
C PRO A 41 -1.12 27.28 -23.17
N LEU A 42 -0.92 27.53 -21.87
CA LEU A 42 -1.80 26.98 -20.84
C LEU A 42 -3.23 27.54 -20.94
N MET A 43 -3.36 28.84 -21.18
CA MET A 43 -4.66 29.49 -21.38
C MET A 43 -5.36 28.98 -22.65
N ARG A 44 -4.62 28.78 -23.75
CA ARG A 44 -5.14 28.13 -24.97
C ARG A 44 -5.56 26.68 -24.72
N PHE A 45 -4.78 25.94 -23.94
CA PHE A 45 -5.08 24.56 -23.58
C PHE A 45 -6.38 24.47 -22.75
N PHE A 46 -6.55 25.33 -21.74
CA PHE A 46 -7.80 25.39 -20.98
C PHE A 46 -8.98 25.83 -21.82
N TRP A 47 -8.78 26.79 -22.73
CA TRP A 47 -9.82 27.20 -23.67
C TRP A 47 -10.25 26.05 -24.58
N LEU A 48 -9.31 25.28 -25.12
CA LEU A 48 -9.58 24.08 -25.91
C LEU A 48 -10.32 23.01 -25.10
N ILE A 49 -9.89 22.74 -23.86
CA ILE A 49 -10.62 21.83 -22.96
C ILE A 49 -12.05 22.32 -22.76
N GLY A 50 -12.25 23.61 -22.49
CA GLY A 50 -13.57 24.19 -22.33
C GLY A 50 -14.43 24.04 -23.58
N LEU A 51 -13.83 24.18 -24.77
CA LEU A 51 -14.52 23.97 -26.04
C LEU A 51 -14.91 22.51 -26.25
N VAL A 52 -14.00 21.58 -25.97
CA VAL A 52 -14.28 20.13 -26.04
C VAL A 52 -15.37 19.74 -25.06
N LEU A 53 -15.30 20.21 -23.81
CA LEU A 53 -16.31 19.95 -22.79
C LEU A 53 -17.68 20.53 -23.16
N LYS A 54 -17.72 21.70 -23.82
CA LYS A 54 -18.97 22.28 -24.34
C LYS A 54 -19.51 21.54 -25.57
N SER A 55 -18.63 20.96 -26.38
CA SER A 55 -19.03 20.18 -27.56
C SER A 55 -19.53 18.78 -27.21
N LEU A 56 -19.14 18.28 -26.03
CA LEU A 56 -19.69 17.06 -25.48
C LEU A 56 -21.10 17.36 -24.95
N ASP A 57 -22.10 16.76 -25.57
CA ASP A 57 -23.45 16.72 -25.01
C ASP A 57 -23.37 16.21 -23.56
N GLN A 58 -24.14 16.83 -22.68
CA GLN A 58 -24.22 16.45 -21.27
C GLN A 58 -24.50 14.95 -21.12
N ILE A 59 -25.26 14.38 -22.07
CA ILE A 59 -25.53 12.94 -22.18
C ILE A 59 -24.24 12.12 -22.32
N CYS A 60 -23.25 12.56 -23.11
CA CYS A 60 -21.99 11.84 -23.29
C CYS A 60 -21.18 11.77 -22.00
N ILE A 61 -21.13 12.85 -21.23
CA ILE A 61 -20.42 12.91 -19.94
C ILE A 61 -21.06 11.95 -18.93
N TRP A 62 -22.39 11.99 -18.81
CA TRP A 62 -23.12 11.08 -17.92
C TRP A 62 -22.99 9.62 -18.36
N SER A 63 -23.05 9.36 -19.66
CA SER A 63 -22.89 7.99 -20.20
C SER A 63 -21.52 7.43 -19.87
N LEU A 64 -20.46 8.22 -20.03
CA LEU A 64 -19.10 7.81 -19.67
C LEU A 64 -18.96 7.59 -18.15
N ALA A 65 -19.52 8.47 -17.33
CA ALA A 65 -19.49 8.34 -15.87
C ALA A 65 -20.20 7.06 -15.40
N VAL A 66 -21.41 6.81 -15.90
CA VAL A 66 -22.17 5.59 -15.62
C VAL A 66 -21.41 4.35 -16.08
N LEU A 67 -20.80 4.38 -17.28
CA LEU A 67 -19.99 3.28 -17.80
C LEU A 67 -18.79 2.97 -16.90
N VAL A 68 -18.06 3.99 -16.44
CA VAL A 68 -16.90 3.81 -15.54
C VAL A 68 -17.35 3.24 -14.19
N ILE A 69 -18.45 3.74 -13.63
CA ILE A 69 -19.01 3.23 -12.37
C ILE A 69 -19.46 1.78 -12.54
N ALA A 70 -20.14 1.45 -13.64
CA ALA A 70 -20.58 0.10 -13.93
C ALA A 70 -19.40 -0.85 -14.09
N LEU A 71 -18.36 -0.46 -14.83
CA LEU A 71 -17.15 -1.24 -15.02
C LEU A 71 -16.41 -1.45 -13.70
N PHE A 72 -16.31 -0.40 -12.87
CA PHE A 72 -15.70 -0.50 -11.55
C PHE A 72 -16.46 -1.49 -10.66
N ASN A 73 -17.79 -1.41 -10.62
CA ASN A 73 -18.63 -2.35 -9.89
C ASN A 73 -18.52 -3.77 -10.44
N LEU A 74 -18.45 -3.94 -11.75
CA LEU A 74 -18.26 -5.24 -12.40
C LEU A 74 -16.92 -5.85 -12.00
N ILE A 75 -15.82 -5.07 -12.05
CA ILE A 75 -14.50 -5.53 -11.61
C ILE A 75 -14.52 -5.89 -10.12
N GLN A 76 -15.17 -5.09 -9.28
CA GLN A 76 -15.34 -5.41 -7.86
C GLN A 76 -16.17 -6.67 -7.65
N PHE A 77 -17.23 -6.85 -8.40
CA PHE A 77 -18.07 -8.04 -8.37
C PHE A 77 -17.31 -9.29 -8.81
N LEU A 78 -16.54 -9.22 -9.90
CA LEU A 78 -15.67 -10.31 -10.34
C LEU A 78 -14.55 -10.62 -9.34
N ARG A 79 -14.11 -9.63 -8.56
CA ARG A 79 -13.12 -9.79 -7.49
C ARG A 79 -13.69 -10.26 -6.17
N ARG A 80 -15.01 -10.16 -5.97
CA ARG A 80 -15.69 -10.79 -4.85
C ARG A 80 -15.70 -12.28 -5.12
N THR A 81 -14.66 -12.97 -4.67
CA THR A 81 -14.74 -14.41 -4.43
C THR A 81 -15.97 -14.65 -3.56
N PRO A 82 -16.89 -15.55 -3.93
CA PRO A 82 -18.04 -15.86 -3.08
C PRO A 82 -17.51 -16.16 -1.68
N GLU A 83 -17.93 -15.37 -0.69
CA GLU A 83 -17.65 -15.69 0.70
C GLU A 83 -18.15 -17.11 0.92
N ALA A 84 -17.22 -18.01 1.20
CA ALA A 84 -17.54 -19.39 1.49
C ALA A 84 -18.60 -19.39 2.62
N PRO A 85 -19.71 -20.14 2.47
CA PRO A 85 -20.75 -20.16 3.47
C PRO A 85 -20.11 -20.48 4.82
N LYS A 86 -20.32 -19.57 5.80
CA LYS A 86 -19.96 -19.76 7.20
C LYS A 86 -20.73 -20.99 7.70
N GLY A 87 -20.16 -22.18 7.55
CA GLY A 87 -20.80 -23.42 7.98
C GLY A 87 -20.38 -24.73 7.27
N ALA A 88 -19.53 -24.72 6.24
CA ALA A 88 -19.17 -25.97 5.56
C ALA A 88 -17.81 -26.52 6.03
N ALA A 89 -17.90 -27.50 6.93
CA ALA A 89 -17.08 -28.70 7.07
C ALA A 89 -15.69 -28.75 6.40
N SER A 90 -14.67 -28.97 7.23
CA SER A 90 -13.45 -29.75 6.94
C SER A 90 -12.94 -29.73 5.49
N LEU A 91 -12.01 -28.83 5.18
CA LEU A 91 -11.23 -28.92 3.94
C LEU A 91 -10.47 -30.27 3.91
N PRO A 92 -10.58 -31.06 2.83
CA PRO A 92 -9.74 -32.24 2.64
C PRO A 92 -8.26 -31.84 2.69
N GLY A 93 -7.44 -32.56 3.46
CA GLY A 93 -6.00 -32.25 3.63
C GLY A 93 -5.19 -32.15 2.32
N ALA A 94 -5.73 -32.61 1.20
CA ALA A 94 -5.17 -32.41 -0.14
C ALA A 94 -5.24 -30.95 -0.62
N VAL A 95 -6.33 -30.22 -0.32
CA VAL A 95 -6.52 -28.82 -0.73
C VAL A 95 -5.59 -27.89 0.07
N ALA A 96 -5.42 -28.16 1.36
CA ALA A 96 -4.48 -27.44 2.20
C ALA A 96 -3.02 -27.59 1.70
N ARG A 97 -2.60 -28.82 1.35
CA ARG A 97 -1.28 -29.09 0.77
C ARG A 97 -1.08 -28.40 -0.59
N ALA A 98 -2.07 -28.44 -1.48
CA ALA A 98 -2.01 -27.73 -2.76
C ALA A 98 -1.84 -26.21 -2.58
N ARG A 99 -2.50 -25.63 -1.57
CA ARG A 99 -2.38 -24.20 -1.24
C ARG A 99 -0.99 -23.85 -0.70
N VAL A 100 -0.40 -24.69 0.15
CA VAL A 100 0.99 -24.50 0.62
C VAL A 100 2.00 -24.62 -0.52
N GLN A 101 1.84 -25.60 -1.41
CA GLN A 101 2.70 -25.75 -2.59
C GLN A 101 2.60 -24.56 -3.56
N PHE A 102 1.39 -24.01 -3.75
CA PHE A 102 1.17 -22.79 -4.52
C PHE A 102 1.94 -21.61 -3.93
N TRP A 103 1.85 -21.41 -2.61
CA TRP A 103 2.59 -20.34 -1.92
C TRP A 103 4.10 -20.51 -2.00
N ARG A 104 4.61 -21.74 -1.88
CA ARG A 104 6.04 -22.04 -2.05
C ARG A 104 6.54 -21.65 -3.45
N LYS A 105 5.75 -21.94 -4.49
CA LYS A 105 6.06 -21.53 -5.88
C LYS A 105 6.03 -20.00 -6.03
N HIS A 106 5.03 -19.34 -5.44
CA HIS A 106 4.87 -17.89 -5.53
C HIS A 106 5.97 -17.13 -4.76
N LEU A 107 6.41 -17.64 -3.62
CA LEU A 107 7.53 -17.11 -2.84
C LEU A 107 8.85 -17.23 -3.60
N ARG A 108 9.12 -18.38 -4.25
CA ARG A 108 10.32 -18.55 -5.10
C ARG A 108 10.37 -17.60 -6.29
N MET A 109 9.21 -17.25 -6.85
CA MET A 109 9.13 -16.28 -7.95
C MET A 109 9.36 -14.85 -7.47
N ASN A 110 8.83 -14.48 -6.30
CA ASN A 110 8.99 -13.14 -5.74
C ASN A 110 10.30 -12.94 -4.93
N ALA A 111 11.00 -14.02 -4.59
CA ALA A 111 12.31 -14.02 -3.95
C ALA A 111 13.37 -13.18 -4.67
N ARG A 112 13.21 -13.01 -5.99
CA ARG A 112 14.13 -12.24 -6.82
C ARG A 112 13.91 -10.72 -6.72
N GLN A 113 12.86 -10.27 -6.04
CA GLN A 113 12.58 -8.86 -5.85
C GLN A 113 13.23 -8.33 -4.56
N PRO A 114 13.84 -7.13 -4.59
CA PRO A 114 14.66 -6.59 -3.50
C PRO A 114 13.89 -6.23 -2.22
N ALA A 115 12.55 -6.32 -2.22
CA ALA A 115 11.74 -6.16 -1.03
C ALA A 115 10.49 -7.06 -1.09
N PRO A 116 10.15 -7.78 -0.01
CA PRO A 116 8.85 -8.44 0.08
C PRO A 116 7.76 -7.38 -0.01
N SER A 117 6.83 -7.56 -0.94
CA SER A 117 5.73 -6.62 -1.09
C SER A 117 4.89 -6.63 0.20
N ARG A 118 4.41 -5.46 0.64
CA ARG A 118 3.50 -5.36 1.80
C ARG A 118 2.28 -6.30 1.66
N PHE A 119 1.89 -6.54 0.42
CA PHE A 119 0.85 -7.51 0.06
C PHE A 119 1.24 -8.95 0.43
N LEU A 120 2.46 -9.38 0.11
CA LEU A 120 2.96 -10.72 0.45
C LEU A 120 2.99 -10.96 1.96
N SER A 121 3.43 -9.95 2.74
CA SER A 121 3.44 -10.03 4.21
C SER A 121 2.03 -10.13 4.80
N ALA A 122 1.08 -9.32 4.30
CA ALA A 122 -0.31 -9.36 4.75
C ALA A 122 -0.99 -10.70 4.42
N GLU A 123 -0.70 -11.24 3.24
CA GLU A 123 -1.27 -12.51 2.79
C GLU A 123 -0.67 -13.72 3.52
N LEU A 124 0.63 -13.67 3.83
CA LEU A 124 1.29 -14.66 4.71
C LEU A 124 0.69 -14.64 6.13
N ARG A 125 0.49 -13.45 6.71
CA ARG A 125 -0.17 -13.31 8.01
C ARG A 125 -1.57 -13.93 7.98
N ARG A 126 -2.35 -13.64 6.95
CA ARG A 126 -3.68 -14.23 6.75
C ARG A 126 -3.60 -15.76 6.69
N LEU A 127 -2.65 -16.31 5.92
CA LEU A 127 -2.47 -17.76 5.79
C LEU A 127 -2.13 -18.42 7.13
N VAL A 128 -1.21 -17.84 7.90
CA VAL A 128 -0.84 -18.35 9.23
C VAL A 128 -2.05 -18.34 10.18
N LEU A 129 -2.81 -17.24 10.19
CA LEU A 129 -4.01 -17.13 11.02
C LEU A 129 -5.11 -18.12 10.59
N GLU A 130 -5.30 -18.34 9.28
CA GLU A 130 -6.26 -19.33 8.76
C GLU A 130 -5.87 -20.77 9.17
N VAL A 131 -4.59 -21.12 9.12
CA VAL A 131 -4.12 -22.46 9.51
C VAL A 131 -4.23 -22.67 11.03
N LEU A 132 -3.90 -21.66 11.82
CA LEU A 132 -4.06 -21.72 13.28
C LEU A 132 -5.55 -21.76 13.67
N ALA A 133 -6.40 -20.98 13.01
CA ALA A 133 -7.85 -21.02 13.18
C ALA A 133 -8.41 -22.41 12.90
N PHE A 134 -7.93 -23.06 11.83
CA PHE A 134 -8.28 -24.43 11.53
C PHE A 134 -7.84 -25.41 12.63
N ARG A 135 -6.59 -25.30 13.09
CA ARG A 135 -6.06 -26.19 14.14
C ARG A 135 -6.82 -26.07 15.47
N TYR A 136 -7.08 -24.85 15.91
CA TYR A 136 -7.70 -24.58 17.21
C TYR A 136 -9.23 -24.51 17.15
N HIS A 137 -9.84 -24.66 15.97
CA HIS A 137 -11.30 -24.54 15.75
C HIS A 137 -11.86 -23.18 16.22
N LEU A 138 -11.06 -22.13 16.06
CA LEU A 138 -11.38 -20.77 16.47
C LEU A 138 -11.55 -19.86 15.27
N ASN A 139 -12.20 -18.71 15.46
CA ASN A 139 -12.27 -17.69 14.43
C ASN A 139 -10.86 -17.07 14.21
N PRO A 140 -10.42 -16.79 12.97
CA PRO A 140 -9.16 -16.10 12.70
C PRO A 140 -8.91 -14.83 13.53
N ASN A 141 -9.97 -14.09 13.86
CA ASN A 141 -9.88 -12.90 14.72
C ASN A 141 -9.59 -13.24 16.19
N GLU A 142 -10.14 -14.35 16.69
CA GLU A 142 -9.90 -14.83 18.05
C GLU A 142 -8.49 -15.38 18.17
N VAL A 143 -8.02 -16.14 17.17
CA VAL A 143 -6.62 -16.58 17.10
C VAL A 143 -5.67 -15.38 17.08
N ALA A 144 -5.95 -14.36 16.27
CA ALA A 144 -5.13 -13.15 16.24
C ALA A 144 -5.09 -12.40 17.59
N ARG A 145 -6.13 -12.55 18.42
CA ARG A 145 -6.16 -12.02 19.79
C ARG A 145 -5.34 -12.89 20.74
N LEU A 146 -5.53 -14.21 20.71
CA LEU A 146 -4.81 -15.16 21.57
C LEU A 146 -3.30 -15.18 21.30
N VAL A 147 -2.90 -15.00 20.03
CA VAL A 147 -1.50 -14.81 19.63
C VAL A 147 -0.92 -13.53 20.21
N ARG A 148 -1.70 -12.43 20.22
CA ARG A 148 -1.27 -11.15 20.83
C ARG A 148 -1.18 -11.22 22.35
N GLU A 149 -2.08 -11.96 22.98
CA GLU A 149 -2.10 -12.19 24.42
C GLU A 149 -1.02 -13.19 24.87
N GLY A 150 -0.23 -13.75 23.94
CA GLY A 150 0.83 -14.72 24.24
C GLY A 150 0.31 -16.08 24.70
N GLN A 151 -0.98 -16.37 24.53
CA GLN A 151 -1.59 -17.64 24.94
C GLN A 151 -1.28 -18.79 23.98
N ILE A 152 -0.85 -18.49 22.75
CA ILE A 152 -0.42 -19.47 21.76
C ILE A 152 1.08 -19.29 21.54
N GLU A 153 1.87 -20.28 21.95
CA GLU A 153 3.32 -20.30 21.72
C GLU A 153 3.62 -20.45 20.22
N LEU A 154 4.09 -19.37 19.61
CA LEU A 154 4.55 -19.33 18.24
C LEU A 154 6.08 -19.35 18.18
N PRO A 155 6.68 -20.11 17.24
CA PRO A 155 8.11 -20.01 17.01
C PRO A 155 8.52 -18.58 16.68
N GLN A 156 9.67 -18.14 17.20
CA GLN A 156 10.16 -16.76 17.11
C GLN A 156 10.21 -16.20 15.68
N HIS A 157 10.44 -17.06 14.69
CA HIS A 157 10.46 -16.68 13.27
C HIS A 157 9.06 -16.40 12.68
N VAL A 158 7.99 -16.98 13.23
CA VAL A 158 6.59 -16.70 12.84
C VAL A 158 6.09 -15.45 13.54
N ALA A 159 6.42 -15.29 14.83
CA ALA A 159 6.08 -14.09 15.61
C ALA A 159 6.63 -12.82 14.95
N ALA A 160 7.92 -12.84 14.56
CA ALA A 160 8.55 -11.72 13.86
C ALA A 160 7.87 -11.35 12.53
N ALA A 161 7.29 -12.32 11.81
CA ALA A 161 6.60 -12.05 10.55
C ALA A 161 5.20 -11.42 10.74
N ILE A 162 4.54 -11.73 11.86
CA ILE A 162 3.24 -11.15 12.23
C ILE A 162 3.41 -9.70 12.71
N ASP A 163 4.48 -9.44 13.47
CA ASP A 163 4.83 -8.16 14.09
C ASP A 163 5.24 -7.09 13.06
N ILE A 164 5.98 -7.46 12.00
CA ILE A 164 6.36 -6.53 10.90
C ILE A 164 5.12 -5.91 10.21
N SER A 165 3.96 -6.57 10.26
CA SER A 165 2.71 -6.06 9.68
C SER A 165 1.95 -5.08 10.60
N GLU A 166 2.41 -4.86 11.84
CA GLU A 166 1.84 -3.87 12.77
C GLU A 166 2.38 -2.45 12.55
N SER A 167 3.08 -2.19 11.43
CA SER A 167 3.22 -0.78 11.01
C SER A 167 1.80 -0.24 10.83
N PRO A 168 1.39 0.79 11.60
CA PRO A 168 0.01 1.22 11.66
C PRO A 168 -0.53 1.36 10.25
N LEU A 169 -1.69 0.75 10.00
CA LEU A 169 -2.59 1.20 8.94
C LEU A 169 -2.91 2.64 9.30
N GLU A 170 -2.02 3.53 8.89
CA GLU A 170 -2.18 4.96 8.89
C GLU A 170 -3.43 5.18 8.04
N ASP A 171 -4.57 5.34 8.72
CA ASP A 171 -5.84 5.84 8.22
C ASP A 171 -5.57 7.25 7.65
N SER A 172 -4.94 7.25 6.49
CA SER A 172 -4.60 8.45 5.76
C SER A 172 -5.86 8.81 4.97
N PRO A 173 -6.47 9.98 5.24
CA PRO A 173 -7.72 10.38 4.60
C PRO A 173 -7.55 10.36 3.08
N LEU A 174 -8.63 9.91 2.42
CA LEU A 174 -8.84 9.57 1.00
C LEU A 174 -8.26 10.51 -0.10
N MET A 175 -7.55 11.59 0.22
CA MET A 175 -7.09 12.60 -0.76
C MET A 175 -5.65 12.44 -1.29
N PHE A 176 -4.79 11.56 -0.77
CA PHE A 176 -3.35 11.52 -1.16
C PHE A 176 -2.87 10.33 -2.02
N THR A 177 -3.76 9.54 -2.61
CA THR A 177 -3.38 8.29 -3.32
C THR A 177 -2.82 8.46 -4.73
N VAL A 178 -3.05 9.61 -5.40
CA VAL A 178 -2.56 9.82 -6.78
C VAL A 178 -1.10 10.27 -6.83
N GLY A 179 -0.67 11.19 -5.95
CA GLY A 179 0.72 11.70 -5.94
C GLY A 179 1.75 10.73 -5.35
N ARG A 180 1.33 9.78 -4.50
CA ARG A 180 2.22 8.89 -3.75
C ARG A 180 2.79 7.75 -4.61
N ARG A 181 2.13 7.34 -5.70
CA ARG A 181 2.64 6.31 -6.63
C ARG A 181 3.89 6.76 -7.38
N PHE A 182 3.93 8.03 -7.78
CA PHE A 182 5.06 8.62 -8.50
C PHE A 182 6.30 8.75 -7.59
N TRP A 183 6.11 9.25 -6.37
CA TRP A 183 7.19 9.37 -5.36
C TRP A 183 7.74 8.02 -4.89
N ARG A 184 6.90 6.98 -4.81
CA ARG A 184 7.34 5.64 -4.37
C ARG A 184 8.20 4.93 -5.41
N ALA A 185 8.00 5.18 -6.70
CA ALA A 185 8.83 4.65 -7.79
C ALA A 185 10.24 5.28 -7.82
N ILE A 186 10.36 6.53 -7.37
CA ILE A 186 11.63 7.26 -7.30
C ILE A 186 12.43 6.84 -6.05
N TRP A 187 11.75 6.61 -4.92
CA TRP A 187 12.42 6.30 -3.64
C TRP A 187 12.72 4.81 -3.40
N SER A 188 12.17 3.90 -4.21
CA SER A 188 12.42 2.45 -4.08
C SER A 188 13.78 1.99 -4.63
N ARG A 189 14.58 2.87 -5.22
CA ARG A 189 15.91 2.53 -5.77
C ARG A 189 17.07 2.68 -4.78
N ILE A 190 16.83 3.14 -3.54
CA ILE A 190 17.93 3.57 -2.64
C ILE A 190 18.07 2.71 -1.37
N LYS A 191 17.17 1.76 -1.07
CA LYS A 191 17.36 0.90 0.11
C LYS A 191 18.23 -0.33 -0.23
N PRO A 192 19.34 -0.55 0.49
CA PRO A 192 20.16 -1.75 0.32
C PRO A 192 19.35 -3.00 0.67
N VAL A 193 19.56 -4.03 -0.14
CA VAL A 193 18.85 -5.31 -0.13
C VAL A 193 19.31 -6.11 1.08
N ASP A 194 18.42 -6.27 2.05
CA ASP A 194 18.60 -7.25 3.12
C ASP A 194 18.17 -8.62 2.57
N THR A 195 19.10 -9.58 2.49
CA THR A 195 18.87 -10.94 1.98
C THR A 195 18.33 -11.89 3.05
N GLN A 196 18.19 -11.43 4.30
CA GLN A 196 17.55 -12.17 5.39
C GLN A 196 16.05 -12.54 5.25
N PRO A 197 15.20 -11.90 4.42
CA PRO A 197 13.77 -12.22 4.36
C PRO A 197 13.51 -13.66 3.91
N LEU A 198 14.31 -14.17 2.97
CA LEU A 198 14.03 -15.46 2.33
C LEU A 198 14.15 -16.64 3.30
N ALA A 199 15.22 -16.67 4.10
CA ALA A 199 15.45 -17.71 5.10
C ALA A 199 14.36 -17.71 6.20
N ARG A 200 13.80 -16.53 6.53
CA ARG A 200 12.69 -16.43 7.48
C ARG A 200 11.39 -17.01 6.92
N PHE A 201 11.10 -16.79 5.63
CA PHE A 201 9.89 -17.30 4.99
C PHE A 201 9.89 -18.82 4.81
N GLU A 202 11.07 -19.42 4.57
CA GLU A 202 11.19 -20.88 4.52
C GLU A 202 10.88 -21.52 5.87
N GLY A 203 11.31 -20.92 6.98
CA GLY A 203 10.97 -21.38 8.33
C GLY A 203 9.45 -21.43 8.59
N ILE A 204 8.73 -20.41 8.13
CA ILE A 204 7.25 -20.33 8.27
C ILE A 204 6.57 -21.42 7.45
N ILE A 205 7.01 -21.67 6.22
CA ILE A 205 6.44 -22.74 5.38
C ILE A 205 6.66 -24.10 6.02
N THR A 206 7.88 -24.40 6.48
CA THR A 206 8.20 -25.68 7.13
C THR A 206 7.38 -25.89 8.40
N TYR A 207 7.14 -24.83 9.17
CA TYR A 207 6.26 -24.90 10.34
C TYR A 207 4.80 -25.21 9.96
N LEU A 208 4.26 -24.55 8.94
CA LEU A 208 2.91 -24.81 8.44
C LEU A 208 2.75 -26.23 7.89
N GLU A 209 3.77 -26.73 7.18
CA GLU A 209 3.81 -28.10 6.66
C GLU A 209 3.80 -29.11 7.81
N ARG A 210 4.63 -28.92 8.84
CA ARG A 210 4.63 -29.77 10.05
C ARG A 210 3.28 -29.76 10.79
N ILE A 211 2.61 -28.62 10.88
CA ILE A 211 1.27 -28.54 11.48
C ILE A 211 0.25 -29.34 10.67
N LEU A 212 0.30 -29.21 9.34
CA LEU A 212 -0.62 -29.89 8.45
C LEU A 212 -0.40 -31.41 8.46
N GLU A 213 0.86 -31.86 8.50
CA GLU A 213 1.21 -33.28 8.63
C GLU A 213 0.72 -33.87 9.96
N GLY A 214 0.98 -33.20 11.10
CA GLY A 214 0.54 -33.69 12.41
C GLY A 214 -0.98 -33.73 12.61
N SER A 215 -1.75 -32.94 11.86
CA SER A 215 -3.22 -32.97 11.88
C SER A 215 -3.83 -34.12 11.09
N HIS A 216 -3.05 -34.82 10.26
CA HIS A 216 -3.57 -35.89 9.40
C HIS A 216 -3.53 -37.26 10.10
N ASP A 217 -2.58 -37.48 11.01
CA ASP A 217 -2.43 -38.74 11.75
C ASP A 217 -3.55 -38.97 12.78
N THR A 218 -4.32 -37.95 13.13
CA THR A 218 -5.41 -38.01 14.13
C THR A 218 -6.78 -38.40 13.55
N HIS A 219 -6.92 -38.53 12.22
CA HIS A 219 -8.17 -38.90 11.55
C HIS A 219 -8.22 -40.36 11.06
N HIS A 220 -7.26 -41.20 11.49
CA HIS A 220 -7.20 -42.62 11.13
C HIS A 220 -7.68 -43.59 12.22
N PHE A 221 -8.34 -43.10 13.27
CA PHE A 221 -9.00 -43.92 14.30
C PHE A 221 -10.50 -43.62 14.38
#